data_AF-A0A8D3DY90-F1
#
_entry.id   AF-A0A8D3DY90-F1
#
_cell.length_a   1.000
_cell.length_b   1.000
_cell.length_c   1.000
_cell.angle_alpha   90.00
_cell.angle_beta   90.00
_cell.angle_gamma   90.00
#
_symmetry.space_group_name_H-M   'P 1'
#
loop_
_entity.id
_entity.type
_entity.pdbx_description
1 polymer ?
#
loop_
_entity_poly.entity_id
_entity_poly.type
_entity_poly.pdbx_seq_one_letter_code
_entity_poly.pdbx_strand_id
1 'polypeptide(L)'
;MDEDNKLQFPSLPATKEELLDWAYPMRREMQEILPGFFLGPYSAAMKSKLPILERQGITHIVCVRQDIEANFIKPNFPHTFRYLVLDIADNPVENIIRFFPTTKEFIDSCLATGGQSSAVNVTLGLLFILSLSAALVIAYLMETFGMKYRDAFSHVQERRFCINPNVGFVHQLQEYEAIYLAKLTIKMMSPMQLGRSFSLQAGMPGSRKRSLEEDEDFGAMQVTAAQNG
;
A
#
# COMPACT_ATOMS: atom_id res chain seq x y z
N MET A 1 -2.21 17.07 27.33
CA MET A 1 -2.37 16.40 26.03
C MET A 1 -1.84 15.00 26.23
N ASP A 2 -2.75 14.05 26.28
CA ASP A 2 -2.50 12.68 26.74
C ASP A 2 -1.49 11.96 25.83
N GLU A 3 -0.43 11.40 26.41
CA GLU A 3 0.55 10.57 25.70
C GLU A 3 -0.06 9.24 25.19
N ASP A 4 -1.29 8.93 25.60
CA ASP A 4 -2.00 7.68 25.33
C ASP A 4 -2.62 7.57 23.92
N ASN A 5 -2.51 8.60 23.08
CA ASN A 5 -3.13 8.63 21.74
C ASN A 5 -2.12 8.55 20.57
N LYS A 6 -0.92 8.01 20.82
CA LYS A 6 0.05 7.74 19.74
C LYS A 6 -0.27 6.41 19.06
N LEU A 7 -0.31 6.42 17.73
CA LEU A 7 -0.42 5.22 16.91
C LEU A 7 0.71 4.23 17.30
N GLN A 8 0.33 3.06 17.80
CA GLN A 8 1.27 1.98 18.08
C GLN A 8 1.33 1.03 16.90
N PHE A 9 2.54 0.80 16.39
CA PHE A 9 2.81 -0.16 15.33
C PHE A 9 3.62 -1.34 15.89
N PRO A 10 3.40 -2.56 15.38
CA PRO A 10 4.25 -3.70 15.73
C PRO A 10 5.69 -3.44 15.31
N SER A 11 6.66 -3.96 16.06
CA SER A 11 8.06 -3.98 15.61
C SER A 11 8.24 -4.95 14.46
N LEU A 12 9.21 -4.66 13.58
CA LEU A 12 9.60 -5.61 12.53
C LEU A 12 10.02 -6.96 13.15
N PRO A 13 9.59 -8.10 12.59
CA PRO A 13 10.07 -9.40 13.03
C PRO A 13 11.59 -9.49 12.89
N ALA A 14 12.24 -10.16 13.83
CA ALA A 14 13.68 -10.41 13.73
C ALA A 14 13.99 -11.22 12.46
N THR A 15 14.66 -10.59 11.50
CA THR A 15 15.21 -11.29 10.33
C THR A 15 16.53 -11.93 10.72
N LYS A 16 16.86 -13.09 10.15
CA LYS A 16 18.25 -13.58 10.22
C LYS A 16 19.13 -12.52 9.58
N GLU A 17 20.00 -11.91 10.38
CA GLU A 17 20.99 -10.92 9.96
C GLU A 17 22.09 -11.63 9.17
N GLU A 18 21.74 -12.18 8.01
CA GLU A 18 22.71 -12.64 7.04
C GLU A 18 23.02 -11.43 6.15
N LEU A 19 24.19 -10.83 6.34
CA LEU A 19 24.81 -9.93 5.37
C LEU A 19 24.95 -10.72 4.06
N LEU A 20 23.94 -10.64 3.21
CA LEU A 20 23.94 -11.29 1.91
C LEU A 20 24.86 -10.48 1.00
N ASP A 21 26.03 -11.05 0.67
CA ASP A 21 26.87 -10.56 -0.42
C ASP A 21 26.05 -10.62 -1.72
N TRP A 22 25.52 -9.47 -2.13
CA TRP A 22 24.66 -9.40 -3.30
C TRP A 22 25.45 -9.75 -4.56
N ALA A 23 25.06 -10.84 -5.22
CA ALA A 23 25.56 -11.22 -6.53
C ALA A 23 24.52 -10.91 -7.61
N TYR A 24 24.96 -10.36 -8.75
CA TYR A 24 24.06 -10.02 -9.87
C TYR A 24 23.07 -11.14 -10.30
N PRO A 25 23.41 -12.44 -10.27
CA PRO A 25 22.45 -13.51 -10.57
C PRO A 25 21.22 -13.56 -9.64
N MET A 26 21.34 -13.10 -8.38
CA MET A 26 20.26 -13.11 -7.39
C MET A 26 19.02 -12.30 -7.83
N ARG A 27 19.19 -11.37 -8.79
CA ARG A 27 18.05 -10.66 -9.40
C ARG A 27 16.99 -11.60 -10.02
N ARG A 28 17.39 -12.82 -10.39
CA ARG A 28 16.54 -13.87 -11.00
C ARG A 28 15.83 -14.77 -9.98
N GLU A 29 16.14 -14.58 -8.70
CA GLU A 29 15.64 -15.36 -7.57
C GLU A 29 14.74 -14.48 -6.71
N MET A 30 13.98 -15.13 -5.81
CA MET A 30 13.22 -14.43 -4.78
C MET A 30 14.07 -14.26 -3.53
N GLN A 31 13.91 -13.13 -2.84
CA GLN A 31 14.56 -12.84 -1.57
C GLN A 31 13.51 -12.64 -0.48
N GLU A 32 13.84 -13.11 0.72
CA GLU A 32 13.01 -12.92 1.91
C GLU A 32 13.15 -11.48 2.40
N ILE A 33 12.04 -10.74 2.43
CA ILE A 33 11.95 -9.35 2.92
C ILE A 33 11.61 -9.31 4.42
N LEU A 34 10.73 -10.23 4.85
CA LEU A 34 10.39 -10.53 6.24
C LEU A 34 10.26 -12.05 6.37
N PRO A 35 10.29 -12.63 7.58
CA PRO A 35 10.07 -14.06 7.77
C PRO A 35 8.78 -14.55 7.08
N GLY A 36 8.91 -15.39 6.06
CA GLY A 36 7.79 -15.87 5.23
C GLY A 36 7.24 -14.89 4.19
N PHE A 37 7.90 -13.75 3.97
CA PHE A 37 7.50 -12.78 2.96
C PHE A 37 8.62 -12.63 1.94
N PHE A 38 8.36 -12.99 0.70
CA PHE A 38 9.33 -13.02 -0.39
C PHE A 38 8.98 -12.06 -1.52
N LEU A 39 10.01 -11.47 -2.13
CA LEU A 39 9.92 -10.63 -3.31
C LEU A 39 10.86 -11.16 -4.39
N GLY A 40 10.36 -11.34 -5.60
CA GLY A 40 11.14 -11.87 -6.71
C GLY A 40 10.65 -11.45 -8.09
N PRO A 41 11.35 -11.86 -9.15
CA PRO A 41 10.86 -11.74 -10.52
C PRO A 41 9.89 -12.87 -10.85
N TYR A 42 9.21 -12.77 -11.99
CA TYR A 42 8.36 -13.86 -12.50
C TYR A 42 9.11 -15.20 -12.67
N SER A 43 10.42 -15.17 -12.98
CA SER A 43 11.23 -16.40 -13.09
C SER A 43 11.31 -17.22 -11.80
N ALA A 44 11.06 -16.62 -10.63
CA ALA A 44 10.99 -17.33 -9.36
C ALA A 44 9.69 -18.15 -9.21
N ALA A 45 8.65 -17.86 -9.99
CA ALA A 45 7.35 -18.54 -9.96
C ALA A 45 7.10 -19.42 -11.21
N MET A 46 8.14 -19.74 -11.97
CA MET A 46 8.05 -20.66 -13.11
C MET A 46 7.81 -22.10 -12.67
N LYS A 47 7.31 -22.95 -13.59
CA LYS A 47 7.03 -24.38 -13.32
C LYS A 47 8.22 -25.14 -12.72
N SER A 48 9.44 -24.85 -13.18
CA SER A 48 10.67 -25.46 -12.67
C SER A 48 11.01 -25.09 -11.22
N LYS A 49 10.35 -24.10 -10.64
CA LYS A 49 10.58 -23.61 -9.28
C LYS A 49 9.64 -24.19 -8.25
N LEU A 50 8.69 -25.06 -8.64
CA LEU A 50 7.75 -25.69 -7.70
C LEU A 50 8.42 -26.28 -6.45
N PRO A 51 9.51 -27.08 -6.55
CA PRO A 51 10.13 -27.67 -5.36
C PRO A 51 10.74 -26.63 -4.42
N ILE A 52 11.15 -25.47 -4.96
CA ILE A 52 11.71 -24.37 -4.17
C ILE A 52 10.58 -23.61 -3.47
N LEU A 53 9.46 -23.36 -4.16
CA LEU A 53 8.28 -22.71 -3.58
C LEU A 53 7.71 -23.54 -2.43
N GLU A 54 7.57 -24.86 -2.62
CA GLU A 54 7.09 -25.78 -1.57
C GLU A 54 8.06 -25.86 -0.38
N ARG A 55 9.37 -25.95 -0.64
CA ARG A 55 10.40 -25.97 0.41
C ARG A 55 10.38 -24.70 1.26
N GLN A 56 10.10 -23.56 0.65
CA GLN A 56 10.02 -22.26 1.31
C GLN A 56 8.64 -22.02 1.96
N GLY A 57 7.72 -22.99 1.90
CA GLY A 57 6.38 -22.88 2.49
C GLY A 57 5.49 -21.84 1.79
N ILE A 58 5.76 -21.51 0.52
CA ILE A 58 4.92 -20.59 -0.24
C ILE A 58 3.50 -21.15 -0.35
N THR A 59 2.51 -20.31 -0.01
CA THR A 59 1.08 -20.67 -0.12
C THR A 59 0.29 -19.66 -0.93
N HIS A 60 0.74 -18.40 -0.94
CA HIS A 60 0.10 -17.29 -1.61
C HIS A 60 1.07 -16.59 -2.56
N ILE A 61 0.59 -16.17 -3.73
CA ILE A 61 1.41 -15.48 -4.74
C ILE A 61 0.65 -14.26 -5.24
N VAL A 62 1.27 -13.08 -5.16
CA VAL A 62 0.77 -11.85 -5.78
C VAL A 62 1.47 -11.66 -7.12
N CYS A 63 0.68 -11.73 -8.19
CA CYS A 63 1.12 -11.51 -9.56
C CYS A 63 0.69 -10.14 -10.02
N VAL A 64 1.64 -9.21 -10.07
CA VAL A 64 1.42 -7.92 -10.71
C VAL A 64 1.86 -8.03 -12.16
N ARG A 65 1.03 -7.65 -13.13
CA ARG A 65 1.35 -7.65 -14.56
C ARG A 65 0.37 -6.76 -15.31
N GLN A 66 0.63 -6.40 -16.55
CA GLN A 66 -0.43 -5.90 -17.44
C GLN A 66 -1.18 -7.05 -18.13
N ASP A 67 -2.42 -6.81 -18.56
CA ASP A 67 -3.18 -7.78 -19.37
C ASP A 67 -2.47 -8.18 -20.68
N ILE A 68 -1.71 -7.27 -21.31
CA ILE A 68 -0.89 -7.60 -22.49
C ILE A 68 0.20 -8.64 -22.17
N GLU A 69 0.60 -8.73 -20.91
CA GLU A 69 1.62 -9.66 -20.41
C GLU A 69 1.04 -11.02 -20.00
N ALA A 70 -0.29 -11.14 -20.05
CA ALA A 70 -1.00 -12.28 -19.49
C ALA A 70 -0.67 -13.63 -20.12
N ASN A 71 -0.20 -13.59 -21.37
CA ASN A 71 0.19 -14.78 -22.12
C ASN A 71 1.45 -15.44 -21.55
N PHE A 72 2.38 -14.65 -21.00
CA PHE A 72 3.68 -15.13 -20.52
C PHE A 72 3.84 -15.06 -19.00
N ILE A 73 3.27 -14.07 -18.32
CA ILE A 73 3.26 -13.96 -16.85
C ILE A 73 1.92 -14.48 -16.38
N LYS A 74 1.80 -15.69 -15.82
CA LYS A 74 0.51 -16.21 -15.35
C LYS A 74 0.63 -17.14 -14.14
N PRO A 75 -0.47 -17.39 -13.41
CA PRO A 75 -0.50 -18.41 -12.38
C PRO A 75 -0.13 -19.79 -12.95
N ASN A 76 1.07 -20.27 -12.61
CA ASN A 76 1.57 -21.56 -13.10
C ASN A 76 1.03 -22.76 -12.30
N PHE A 77 0.54 -22.52 -11.08
CA PHE A 77 0.08 -23.55 -10.15
C PHE A 77 -1.27 -23.17 -9.50
N PRO A 78 -2.34 -22.96 -10.28
CA PRO A 78 -3.61 -22.43 -9.76
C PRO A 78 -4.30 -23.35 -8.74
N HIS A 79 -3.91 -24.63 -8.67
CA HIS A 79 -4.44 -25.61 -7.72
C HIS A 79 -3.56 -25.81 -6.48
N THR A 80 -2.35 -25.22 -6.46
CA THR A 80 -1.37 -25.39 -5.38
C THR A 80 -1.27 -24.13 -4.52
N PHE A 81 -1.28 -22.95 -5.15
CA PHE A 81 -1.16 -21.67 -4.46
C PHE A 81 -2.40 -20.82 -4.68
N ARG A 82 -2.69 -19.96 -3.70
CA ARG A 82 -3.71 -18.90 -3.85
C ARG A 82 -3.08 -17.71 -4.55
N TYR A 83 -3.74 -17.19 -5.57
CA TYR A 83 -3.23 -16.08 -6.36
C TYR A 83 -4.06 -14.81 -6.17
N LEU A 84 -3.37 -13.68 -6.05
CA LEU A 84 -3.92 -12.36 -6.32
C LEU A 84 -3.26 -11.84 -7.60
N VAL A 85 -4.02 -11.67 -8.68
CA VAL A 85 -3.51 -11.09 -9.93
C VAL A 85 -3.98 -9.65 -10.01
N LEU A 86 -3.03 -8.72 -10.13
CA LEU A 86 -3.29 -7.30 -10.22
C LEU A 86 -2.87 -6.80 -11.61
N ASP A 87 -3.81 -6.26 -12.35
CA ASP A 87 -3.56 -5.58 -13.63
C ASP A 87 -3.04 -4.18 -13.35
N ILE A 88 -1.72 -4.01 -13.43
CA ILE A 88 -1.04 -2.74 -13.12
C ILE A 88 0.02 -2.48 -14.18
N ALA A 89 -0.05 -1.29 -14.78
CA ALA A 89 0.96 -0.78 -15.69
C ALA A 89 2.18 -0.23 -14.94
N ASP A 90 3.40 -0.55 -15.39
CA ASP A 90 4.61 0.13 -14.91
C ASP A 90 4.76 1.49 -15.59
N ASN A 91 3.88 2.42 -15.20
CA ASN A 91 3.78 3.75 -15.74
C ASN A 91 3.62 4.74 -14.58
N PRO A 92 4.35 5.88 -14.55
CA PRO A 92 4.25 6.85 -13.45
C PRO A 92 2.85 7.42 -13.19
N VAL A 93 1.96 7.40 -14.18
CA VAL A 93 0.57 7.87 -14.01
C VAL A 93 -0.41 6.78 -13.60
N GLU A 94 0.04 5.52 -13.48
CA GLU A 94 -0.81 4.42 -13.00
C GLU A 94 -1.10 4.60 -11.51
N ASN A 95 -2.38 4.64 -11.14
CA ASN A 95 -2.79 4.78 -9.74
C ASN A 95 -2.69 3.44 -9.02
N ILE A 96 -1.63 3.25 -8.24
CA ILE A 96 -1.39 2.04 -7.45
C ILE A 96 -2.00 2.10 -6.05
N ILE A 97 -2.31 3.30 -5.53
CA ILE A 97 -2.89 3.50 -4.19
C ILE A 97 -4.18 2.69 -4.03
N ARG A 98 -4.99 2.60 -5.10
CA ARG A 98 -6.24 1.83 -5.10
C ARG A 98 -6.06 0.34 -4.78
N PHE A 99 -4.88 -0.23 -5.06
CA PHE A 99 -4.60 -1.64 -4.84
C PHE A 99 -4.00 -1.94 -3.46
N PHE A 100 -3.53 -0.93 -2.72
CA PHE A 100 -2.91 -1.15 -1.41
C PHE A 100 -3.85 -1.82 -0.41
N PRO A 101 -5.13 -1.44 -0.26
CA PRO A 101 -6.04 -2.11 0.67
C PRO A 101 -6.26 -3.58 0.31
N THR A 102 -6.53 -3.89 -0.96
CA THR A 102 -6.73 -5.27 -1.44
C THR A 102 -5.48 -6.13 -1.27
N THR A 103 -4.31 -5.55 -1.55
CA THR A 103 -3.03 -6.25 -1.38
C THR A 103 -2.76 -6.51 0.10
N LYS A 104 -3.00 -5.52 0.96
CA LYS A 104 -2.86 -5.66 2.41
C LYS A 104 -3.79 -6.74 2.96
N GLU A 105 -5.06 -6.73 2.60
CA GLU A 105 -6.01 -7.76 3.03
C GLU A 105 -5.57 -9.17 2.61
N PHE A 106 -5.08 -9.31 1.39
CA PHE A 106 -4.55 -10.58 0.91
C PHE A 106 -3.33 -11.04 1.72
N ILE A 107 -2.38 -10.14 1.99
CA ILE A 107 -1.21 -10.43 2.83
C ILE A 107 -1.65 -10.82 4.26
N ASP A 108 -2.51 -10.01 4.87
CA ASP A 108 -3.01 -10.22 6.23
C ASP A 108 -3.74 -11.57 6.34
N SER A 109 -4.51 -11.96 5.31
CA SER A 109 -5.18 -13.27 5.25
C SER A 109 -4.19 -14.44 5.18
N CYS A 110 -3.07 -14.26 4.48
CA CYS A 110 -1.99 -15.24 4.44
C CYS A 110 -1.36 -15.40 5.83
N LEU A 111 -1.05 -14.30 6.51
CA LEU A 111 -0.45 -14.33 7.84
C LEU A 111 -1.41 -14.88 8.92
N ALA A 112 -2.71 -14.54 8.85
CA ALA A 112 -3.72 -14.99 9.80
C ALA A 112 -3.97 -16.51 9.73
N THR A 113 -3.87 -17.11 8.54
CA THR A 113 -4.04 -18.56 8.34
C THR A 113 -2.94 -19.38 9.04
N GLY A 114 -1.81 -18.77 9.38
CA GLY A 114 -0.70 -19.40 10.11
C GLY A 114 -0.88 -19.42 11.63
N GLY A 115 -1.82 -18.65 12.17
CA GLY A 115 -1.99 -18.46 13.62
C GLY A 115 -2.85 -19.51 14.34
N GLN A 116 -3.51 -20.43 13.63
CA GLN A 116 -4.45 -21.40 14.23
C GLN A 116 -3.85 -22.77 14.55
N SER A 117 -2.57 -23.03 14.28
CA SER A 117 -1.95 -24.32 14.62
C SER A 117 -0.64 -24.13 15.35
N SER A 118 -0.68 -24.46 16.63
CA SER A 118 0.44 -24.46 17.56
C SER A 118 1.67 -25.22 17.04
N ALA A 119 2.85 -24.73 17.43
CA ALA A 119 4.10 -25.48 17.57
C ALA A 119 4.92 -25.85 16.31
N VAL A 120 4.59 -25.33 15.13
CA VAL A 120 5.49 -25.41 13.96
C VAL A 120 5.59 -24.02 13.34
N ASN A 121 6.82 -23.49 13.19
CA ASN A 121 7.13 -22.33 12.36
C ASN A 121 6.74 -22.64 10.90
N VAL A 122 5.44 -22.64 10.59
CA VAL A 122 4.96 -22.68 9.21
C VAL A 122 5.22 -21.30 8.65
N THR A 123 6.38 -21.15 8.02
CA THR A 123 6.73 -20.03 7.17
C THR A 123 5.70 -19.97 6.04
N LEU A 124 4.60 -19.23 6.25
CA LEU A 124 3.63 -19.00 5.19
C LEU A 124 4.21 -17.99 4.23
N GLY A 125 4.76 -18.53 3.16
CA GLY A 125 5.43 -17.79 2.12
C GLY A 125 4.46 -17.01 1.25
N LEU A 126 4.61 -15.68 1.21
CA LEU A 126 4.00 -14.83 0.20
C LEU A 126 5.05 -14.47 -0.84
N LEU A 127 4.77 -14.68 -2.13
CA LEU A 127 5.69 -14.25 -3.19
C LEU A 127 5.07 -13.13 -4.03
N PHE A 128 5.73 -11.99 -4.08
CA PHE A 128 5.47 -10.94 -5.07
C PHE A 128 6.35 -11.13 -6.29
N ILE A 129 5.74 -11.13 -7.48
CA ILE A 129 6.47 -11.26 -8.74
C ILE A 129 6.39 -9.97 -9.56
N LEU A 130 7.57 -9.44 -9.94
CA LEU A 130 7.88 -8.26 -10.79
C LEU A 130 8.49 -7.06 -10.08
N SER A 131 9.28 -6.25 -10.79
CA SER A 131 9.92 -5.03 -10.25
C SER A 131 8.90 -4.03 -9.69
N LEU A 132 7.77 -3.91 -10.39
CA LEU A 132 6.61 -3.12 -10.01
C LEU A 132 6.03 -3.48 -8.62
N SER A 133 6.13 -4.75 -8.24
CA SER A 133 5.59 -5.24 -6.98
C SER A 133 6.35 -4.72 -5.74
N ALA A 134 7.57 -4.19 -5.92
CA ALA A 134 8.32 -3.56 -4.83
C ALA A 134 7.55 -2.40 -4.20
N ALA A 135 6.79 -1.62 -4.99
CA ALA A 135 5.97 -0.53 -4.47
C ALA A 135 4.86 -1.05 -3.54
N LEU A 136 4.18 -2.14 -3.91
CA LEU A 136 3.15 -2.76 -3.06
C LEU A 136 3.74 -3.31 -1.76
N VAL A 137 4.92 -3.91 -1.82
CA VAL A 137 5.65 -4.40 -0.63
C VAL A 137 5.99 -3.23 0.30
N ILE A 138 6.54 -2.14 -0.24
CA ILE A 138 6.87 -0.94 0.54
C ILE A 138 5.60 -0.35 1.18
N ALA A 139 4.51 -0.21 0.43
CA ALA A 139 3.24 0.28 0.95
C ALA A 139 2.75 -0.57 2.14
N TYR A 140 2.83 -1.89 2.02
CA TYR A 140 2.46 -2.80 3.09
C TYR A 140 3.33 -2.63 4.35
N LEU A 141 4.65 -2.47 4.19
CA LEU A 141 5.56 -2.25 5.31
C LEU A 141 5.25 -0.93 6.02
N MET A 142 5.01 0.14 5.25
CA MET A 142 4.65 1.46 5.77
C MET A 142 3.37 1.39 6.60
N GLU A 143 2.30 0.83 6.04
CA GLU A 143 1.00 0.78 6.71
C GLU A 143 0.97 -0.19 7.90
N THR A 144 1.68 -1.31 7.82
CA THR A 144 1.63 -2.38 8.83
C THR A 144 2.59 -2.14 10.00
N PHE A 145 3.79 -1.62 9.73
CA PHE A 145 4.83 -1.39 10.73
C PHE A 145 5.07 0.09 11.03
N GLY A 146 4.29 1.00 10.45
CA GLY A 146 4.42 2.44 10.67
C GLY A 146 5.75 3.01 10.18
N MET A 147 6.36 2.36 9.21
CA MET A 147 7.63 2.79 8.65
C MET A 147 7.41 4.00 7.74
N LYS A 148 8.32 4.96 7.79
CA LYS A 148 8.38 6.01 6.77
C LYS A 148 8.80 5.40 5.43
N TYR A 149 8.41 6.04 4.33
CA TYR A 149 8.78 5.59 2.98
C TYR A 149 10.28 5.28 2.84
N ARG A 150 11.15 6.18 3.32
CA ARG A 150 12.61 6.03 3.20
C ARG A 150 13.10 4.77 3.91
N ASP A 151 12.63 4.54 5.13
CA ASP A 151 13.07 3.40 5.95
C ASP A 151 12.53 2.09 5.37
N ALA A 152 11.27 2.08 4.92
CA ALA A 152 10.68 0.93 4.25
C ALA A 152 11.39 0.61 2.93
N PHE A 153 11.68 1.62 2.11
CA PHE A 153 12.44 1.46 0.88
C PHE A 153 13.83 0.88 1.14
N SER A 154 14.58 1.44 2.09
CA SER A 154 15.91 0.95 2.46
C SER A 154 15.85 -0.49 2.95
N HIS A 155 14.89 -0.85 3.80
CA HIS A 155 14.71 -2.22 4.29
C HIS A 155 14.51 -3.24 3.16
N VAL A 156 13.69 -2.90 2.15
CA VAL A 156 13.49 -3.77 0.98
C VAL A 156 14.74 -3.78 0.09
N GLN A 157 15.39 -2.62 -0.11
CA GLN A 157 16.58 -2.49 -0.96
C GLN A 157 17.77 -3.30 -0.43
N GLU A 158 18.00 -3.30 0.87
CA GLU A 158 19.06 -4.08 1.51
C GLU A 158 18.91 -5.58 1.24
N ARG A 159 17.68 -6.08 1.12
CA ARG A 159 17.39 -7.50 0.87
C ARG A 159 17.29 -7.83 -0.61
N ARG A 160 16.84 -6.88 -1.42
CA ARG A 160 16.78 -7.00 -2.88
C ARG A 160 17.30 -5.71 -3.52
N PHE A 161 18.61 -5.65 -3.73
CA PHE A 161 19.30 -4.45 -4.21
C PHE A 161 18.76 -3.89 -5.53
N CYS A 162 18.21 -4.76 -6.39
CA CYS A 162 17.72 -4.37 -7.71
C CYS A 162 16.28 -3.81 -7.72
N ILE A 163 15.67 -3.47 -6.58
CA ILE A 163 14.39 -2.77 -6.59
C ILE A 163 14.56 -1.35 -7.15
N ASN A 164 13.62 -0.94 -7.99
CA ASN A 164 13.59 0.39 -8.58
C ASN A 164 12.15 0.78 -8.96
N PRO A 165 11.30 1.14 -7.97
CA PRO A 165 9.97 1.68 -8.25
C PRO A 165 10.08 2.95 -9.11
N ASN A 166 9.16 3.14 -10.05
CA ASN A 166 9.16 4.36 -10.85
C ASN A 166 8.79 5.59 -10.00
N VAL A 167 9.13 6.79 -10.48
CA VAL A 167 8.94 8.05 -9.76
C VAL A 167 7.48 8.28 -9.35
N GLY A 168 6.52 7.94 -10.20
CA GLY A 168 5.10 8.11 -9.90
C GLY A 168 4.63 7.25 -8.74
N PHE A 169 5.15 6.02 -8.62
CA PHE A 169 4.88 5.18 -7.45
C PHE A 169 5.54 5.69 -6.18
N VAL A 170 6.76 6.25 -6.28
CA VAL A 170 7.42 6.88 -5.14
C VAL A 170 6.57 8.02 -4.58
N HIS A 171 6.05 8.89 -5.44
CA HIS A 171 5.14 9.97 -5.03
C HIS A 171 3.87 9.41 -4.38
N GLN A 172 3.24 8.41 -5.00
CA GLN A 172 2.05 7.79 -4.45
C GLN A 172 2.28 7.10 -3.10
N LEU A 173 3.46 6.49 -2.87
CA LEU A 173 3.83 5.91 -1.57
C LEU A 173 3.97 6.98 -0.49
N GLN A 174 4.58 8.12 -0.83
CA GLN A 174 4.71 9.26 0.09
C GLN A 174 3.33 9.87 0.42
N GLU A 175 2.45 9.99 -0.57
CA GLU A 175 1.07 10.46 -0.36
C GLU A 175 0.23 9.48 0.46
N TYR A 176 0.46 8.17 0.28
CA TYR A 176 -0.26 7.14 0.99
C TYR A 176 -0.06 7.19 2.51
N GLU A 177 1.10 7.68 2.98
CA GLU A 177 1.39 7.86 4.40
C GLU A 177 0.32 8.69 5.10
N ALA A 178 -0.02 9.85 4.55
CA ALA A 178 -1.06 10.71 5.10
C ALA A 178 -2.45 10.02 5.10
N ILE A 179 -2.75 9.25 4.04
CA ILE A 179 -4.04 8.57 3.87
C ILE A 179 -4.24 7.49 4.95
N TYR A 180 -3.27 6.60 5.16
CA TYR A 180 -3.43 5.53 6.13
C TYR A 180 -3.33 6.04 7.58
N LEU A 181 -2.49 7.04 7.86
CA LEU A 181 -2.42 7.65 9.19
C LEU A 181 -3.76 8.30 9.59
N ALA A 182 -4.40 9.01 8.67
CA ALA A 182 -5.73 9.56 8.89
C ALA A 182 -6.77 8.46 9.17
N LYS A 183 -6.77 7.38 8.39
CA LYS A 183 -7.67 6.23 8.60
C LYS A 183 -7.45 5.56 9.96
N LEU A 184 -6.20 5.31 10.35
CA LEU A 184 -5.88 4.69 11.65
C LEU A 184 -6.27 5.60 12.81
N THR A 185 -6.05 6.92 12.68
CA THR A 185 -6.44 7.92 13.68
C THR A 185 -7.96 7.92 13.90
N ILE A 186 -8.75 7.94 12.81
CA ILE A 186 -10.21 7.85 12.89
C ILE A 186 -10.66 6.56 13.57
N LYS A 187 -10.02 5.42 13.23
CA LYS A 187 -10.33 4.12 13.83
C LYS A 187 -10.06 4.09 15.34
N MET A 188 -9.02 4.77 15.81
CA MET A 188 -8.72 4.91 17.25
C MET A 188 -9.70 5.85 17.98
N MET A 189 -10.29 6.82 17.29
CA MET A 189 -11.25 7.79 17.87
C MET A 189 -12.67 7.23 18.06
N SER A 190 -13.02 6.08 17.44
CA SER A 190 -14.32 5.40 17.64
C SER A 190 -14.15 4.12 18.47
N PRO A 191 -14.67 4.02 19.72
CA PRO A 191 -16.05 4.36 20.12
C PRO A 191 -16.17 5.24 21.39
N MET A 192 -15.21 6.12 21.70
CA MET A 192 -15.30 6.97 22.91
C MET A 192 -15.89 8.38 22.69
N GLN A 193 -16.07 8.86 21.44
CA GLN A 193 -16.43 10.27 21.21
C GLN A 193 -17.64 10.53 20.30
N LEU A 194 -18.25 9.52 19.67
CA LEU A 194 -19.49 9.74 18.89
C LEU A 194 -20.74 9.96 19.77
N GLY A 195 -20.61 9.76 21.09
CA GLY A 195 -21.68 9.96 22.09
C GLY A 195 -21.79 11.38 22.64
N ARG A 196 -20.88 12.32 22.33
CA ARG A 196 -21.11 13.74 22.64
C ARG A 196 -21.91 14.38 21.51
N SER A 197 -23.19 14.03 21.48
CA SER A 197 -24.22 14.88 20.88
C SER A 197 -24.00 16.31 21.37
N PHE A 198 -23.74 17.25 20.45
CA PHE A 198 -23.85 18.67 20.74
C PHE A 198 -25.30 18.93 21.17
N SER A 199 -25.52 19.01 22.48
CA SER A 199 -26.77 19.51 23.04
C SER A 199 -26.87 20.99 22.68
N LEU A 200 -27.43 21.29 21.50
CA LEU A 200 -27.92 22.62 21.17
C LEU A 200 -29.03 22.93 22.18
N GLN A 201 -28.73 23.69 23.22
CA GLN A 201 -29.73 24.26 24.10
C GLN A 201 -30.62 25.18 23.26
N ALA A 202 -31.84 24.73 22.99
CA ALA A 202 -32.92 25.54 22.46
C ALA A 202 -33.30 26.60 23.50
N GLY A 203 -33.15 27.88 23.15
CA GLY A 203 -33.42 29.02 24.02
C GLY A 203 -33.80 30.28 23.26
N MET A 204 -35.01 30.26 22.67
CA MET A 204 -35.93 31.40 22.37
C MET A 204 -35.53 32.50 21.34
N PRO A 205 -36.53 33.13 20.68
CA PRO A 205 -36.37 33.81 19.39
C PRO A 205 -36.18 35.33 19.52
N GLY A 206 -35.35 35.91 18.64
CA GLY A 206 -35.15 37.36 18.54
C GLY A 206 -35.06 37.80 17.08
N SER A 207 -36.12 38.46 16.62
CA SER A 207 -36.29 39.07 15.29
C SER A 207 -35.10 39.91 14.83
N ARG A 208 -34.71 39.76 13.56
CA ARG A 208 -34.37 40.89 12.67
C ARG A 208 -34.62 40.51 11.21
N LYS A 209 -35.63 41.18 10.63
CA LYS A 209 -36.08 41.14 9.23
C LYS A 209 -34.91 41.32 8.26
N ARG A 210 -34.86 40.50 7.21
CA ARG A 210 -34.22 40.85 5.92
C ARG A 210 -35.24 41.65 5.11
N SER A 211 -34.94 42.90 4.78
CA SER A 211 -35.61 43.64 3.72
C SER A 211 -34.69 43.64 2.50
N LEU A 212 -35.20 43.08 1.40
CA LEU A 212 -34.66 43.22 0.05
C LEU A 212 -35.24 44.51 -0.50
N GLU A 213 -34.40 45.49 -0.80
CA GLU A 213 -34.75 46.58 -1.72
C GLU A 213 -33.69 46.61 -2.83
N GLU A 214 -34.22 46.65 -4.04
CA GLU A 214 -33.57 46.71 -5.34
C GLU A 214 -32.97 48.10 -5.53
N ASP A 215 -31.83 48.21 -6.22
CA ASP A 215 -31.47 49.41 -6.97
C ASP A 215 -30.61 49.00 -8.16
N GLU A 216 -31.20 49.14 -9.36
CA GLU A 216 -30.51 49.16 -10.65
C GLU A 216 -29.78 50.50 -10.80
N ASP A 217 -28.50 50.49 -11.19
CA ASP A 217 -27.96 51.59 -12.00
C ASP A 217 -26.89 51.10 -12.99
N PHE A 218 -27.03 51.59 -14.22
CA PHE A 218 -26.36 51.18 -15.44
C PHE A 218 -25.35 52.28 -15.80
N GLY A 219 -24.05 51.98 -15.84
CA GLY A 219 -23.04 53.00 -16.17
C GLY A 219 -21.78 52.41 -16.79
N ALA A 220 -21.56 52.71 -18.07
CA ALA A 220 -20.56 52.14 -18.97
C ALA A 220 -19.10 52.45 -18.61
N MET A 221 -18.17 51.52 -18.92
CA MET A 221 -16.82 51.88 -19.38
C MET A 221 -16.15 50.74 -20.18
N GLN A 222 -15.68 51.08 -21.38
CA GLN A 222 -14.99 50.22 -22.35
C GLN A 222 -13.65 49.68 -21.83
N VAL A 223 -13.28 48.47 -22.28
CA VAL A 223 -11.89 47.97 -22.19
C VAL A 223 -11.42 47.60 -23.60
N THR A 224 -10.45 48.36 -24.10
CA THR A 224 -9.82 48.24 -25.42
C THR A 224 -8.92 47.01 -25.46
N ALA A 225 -9.13 46.12 -26.44
CA ALA A 225 -8.25 44.99 -26.74
C ALA A 225 -7.09 45.46 -27.63
N ALA A 226 -5.86 45.15 -27.23
CA ALA A 226 -4.67 45.25 -28.06
C ALA A 226 -4.52 43.98 -28.91
N GLN A 227 -4.49 44.13 -30.24
CA GLN A 227 -4.05 43.12 -31.20
C GLN A 227 -2.59 43.42 -31.57
N ASN A 228 -1.70 42.46 -31.33
CA ASN A 228 -0.37 42.47 -31.95
C ASN A 228 -0.45 41.74 -33.30
N GLY A 229 0.03 42.41 -34.34
CA GLY A 229 0.53 41.79 -35.56
C GLY A 229 1.99 41.38 -35.43
#